data_AF-F4RWB0-F1
#
_entry.id   AF-F4RWB0-F1
#
_cell.length_a   1.000
_cell.length_b   1.000
_cell.length_c   1.000
_cell.angle_alpha   90.00
_cell.angle_beta   90.00
_cell.angle_gamma   90.00
#
_symmetry.space_group_name_H-M   'P 1'
#
loop_
_entity.id
_entity.type
_entity.pdbx_description
1 polymer ?
#
loop_
_entity_poly.entity_id
_entity_poly.type
_entity_poly.pdbx_seq_one_letter_code
_entity_poly.pdbx_strand_id
1 'polypeptide(L)'
;IAAESILINYQDYNHRLDLNQLISSCQKNGSQATTLYQLIKTINKMVRLQEMLKFSNELSYLSVIVLTAGDIQDDIVKFLGSTYLSSFDSNSRSNSHKSGSIRIENLFVPNVNYYPFEDCFMPILNQRREAKSKKTIRLLLKQLKDLELKS
;
A
#
# COMPACT_ATOMS: atom_id res chain seq x y z
N ILE A 1 -22.14 -20.33 30.12
CA ILE A 1 -21.83 -19.45 28.97
C ILE A 1 -21.91 -18.01 29.49
N ALA A 2 -20.91 -17.16 29.19
CA ALA A 2 -20.91 -15.78 29.67
C ALA A 2 -22.07 -14.98 29.06
N ALA A 3 -22.67 -14.05 29.81
CA ALA A 3 -23.86 -13.30 29.39
C ALA A 3 -23.68 -12.52 28.08
N GLU A 4 -22.44 -12.21 27.69
CA GLU A 4 -22.10 -11.45 26.49
C GLU A 4 -21.57 -12.30 25.32
N SER A 5 -21.64 -13.64 25.41
CA SER A 5 -21.11 -14.50 24.35
C SER A 5 -21.94 -14.38 23.07
N ILE A 6 -21.26 -14.20 21.94
CA ILE A 6 -21.90 -14.21 20.61
C ILE A 6 -21.87 -15.64 20.06
N LEU A 7 -23.04 -16.17 19.71
CA LEU A 7 -23.15 -17.46 19.04
C LEU A 7 -22.58 -17.36 17.62
N ILE A 8 -21.73 -18.33 17.24
CA ILE A 8 -21.25 -18.47 15.88
C ILE A 8 -22.44 -18.77 14.96
N ASN A 9 -22.58 -17.99 13.88
CA ASN A 9 -23.62 -18.16 12.90
C ASN A 9 -23.10 -17.82 11.51
N TYR A 10 -23.24 -18.76 10.59
CA TYR A 10 -22.81 -18.60 9.20
C TYR A 10 -23.92 -17.98 8.37
N GLN A 11 -23.51 -17.23 7.34
CA GLN A 11 -24.45 -16.60 6.43
C GLN A 11 -25.26 -17.65 5.66
N ASP A 12 -26.55 -17.41 5.50
CA ASP A 12 -27.38 -18.20 4.60
C ASP A 12 -27.17 -17.75 3.15
N TYR A 13 -26.72 -18.68 2.31
CA TYR A 13 -26.43 -18.46 0.88
C TYR A 13 -27.59 -18.84 -0.03
N ASN A 14 -28.72 -19.30 0.50
CA ASN A 14 -29.89 -19.68 -0.29
C ASN A 14 -30.66 -18.46 -0.85
N HIS A 15 -30.26 -17.25 -0.46
CA HIS A 15 -30.81 -16.00 -0.96
C HIS A 15 -29.70 -15.13 -1.58
N ARG A 16 -30.08 -14.23 -2.50
CA ARG A 16 -29.13 -13.25 -3.03
C ARG A 16 -28.59 -12.39 -1.91
N LEU A 17 -27.26 -12.38 -1.77
CA LEU A 17 -26.54 -11.59 -0.77
C LEU A 17 -25.97 -10.34 -1.41
N ASP A 18 -26.06 -9.22 -0.69
CA ASP A 18 -25.26 -8.05 -0.98
C ASP A 18 -23.93 -8.08 -0.20
N LEU A 19 -22.97 -7.25 -0.63
CA LEU A 19 -21.64 -7.20 -0.01
C LEU A 19 -21.67 -6.72 1.44
N ASN A 20 -22.63 -5.87 1.83
CA ASN A 20 -22.74 -5.35 3.19
C ASN A 20 -23.22 -6.44 4.16
N GLN A 21 -24.16 -7.27 3.72
CA GLN A 21 -24.64 -8.44 4.45
C GLN A 21 -23.49 -9.43 4.65
N LEU A 22 -22.69 -9.69 3.62
CA LEU A 22 -21.53 -10.57 3.71
C LEU A 22 -20.48 -10.04 4.71
N ILE A 23 -20.13 -8.75 4.65
CA ILE A 23 -19.19 -8.13 5.60
C ILE A 23 -19.75 -8.17 7.03
N SER A 24 -21.06 -7.97 7.19
CA SER A 24 -21.71 -8.00 8.51
C SER A 24 -21.71 -9.41 9.11
N SER A 25 -21.83 -10.45 8.28
CA SER A 25 -21.80 -11.84 8.74
C SER A 25 -20.45 -12.21 9.36
N CYS A 26 -19.34 -11.62 8.87
CA CYS A 26 -17.99 -11.85 9.40
C CYS A 26 -17.88 -11.61 10.91
N GLN A 27 -18.75 -10.79 11.51
CA GLN A 27 -18.82 -10.63 12.96
C GLN A 27 -18.99 -11.97 13.71
N LYS A 28 -19.74 -12.91 13.13
CA LYS A 28 -20.16 -14.17 13.77
C LYS A 28 -19.52 -15.43 13.17
N ASN A 29 -18.61 -15.28 12.20
CA ASN A 29 -17.96 -16.40 11.52
C ASN A 29 -16.79 -17.01 12.33
N GLY A 30 -16.24 -16.27 13.29
CA GLY A 30 -15.05 -16.66 14.06
C GLY A 30 -13.72 -16.40 13.34
N SER A 31 -12.61 -16.65 14.03
CA SER A 31 -11.24 -16.54 13.49
C SER A 31 -10.96 -15.21 12.77
N GLN A 32 -10.25 -15.25 11.64
CA GLN A 32 -9.83 -14.07 10.88
C GLN A 32 -11.02 -13.23 10.35
N ALA A 33 -12.18 -13.84 10.14
CA ALA A 33 -13.38 -13.11 9.69
C ALA A 33 -13.86 -12.15 10.77
N THR A 34 -13.91 -12.59 12.04
CA THR A 34 -14.25 -11.70 13.16
C THR A 34 -13.20 -10.60 13.35
N THR A 35 -11.91 -10.92 13.19
CA THR A 35 -10.84 -9.93 13.22
C THR A 35 -11.00 -8.86 12.13
N LEU A 36 -11.31 -9.28 10.90
CA LEU A 36 -11.55 -8.36 9.78
C LEU A 36 -12.75 -7.44 10.07
N TYR A 37 -13.86 -7.99 10.57
CA TYR A 37 -15.02 -7.19 10.95
C TYR A 37 -14.70 -6.15 12.03
N GLN A 38 -13.96 -6.55 13.07
CA GLN A 38 -13.52 -5.65 14.13
C GLN A 38 -12.59 -4.54 13.61
N LEU A 39 -11.68 -4.88 12.69
CA LEU A 39 -10.80 -3.93 12.03
C LEU A 39 -11.61 -2.89 11.23
N ILE A 40 -12.54 -3.33 10.38
CA ILE A 40 -13.42 -2.45 9.60
C ILE A 40 -14.20 -1.51 10.52
N LYS A 41 -14.81 -2.05 11.59
CA LYS A 41 -15.56 -1.27 12.57
C LYS A 41 -14.68 -0.20 13.25
N THR A 42 -13.44 -0.56 13.57
CA THR A 42 -12.47 0.34 14.22
C THR A 42 -12.05 1.47 13.28
N ILE A 43 -11.72 1.15 12.03
CA ILE A 43 -11.35 2.13 11.00
C ILE A 43 -12.52 3.09 10.73
N ASN A 44 -13.73 2.58 10.57
CA ASN A 44 -14.92 3.43 10.37
C ASN A 44 -15.18 4.36 11.56
N LYS A 45 -14.89 3.91 12.79
CA LYS A 45 -14.95 4.78 13.97
C LYS A 45 -13.92 5.91 13.89
N MET A 46 -12.68 5.61 13.48
CA MET A 46 -11.62 6.62 13.30
C MET A 46 -11.98 7.65 12.22
N VAL A 47 -12.49 7.18 11.07
CA VAL A 47 -12.96 8.02 9.96
C VAL A 47 -14.05 8.99 10.42
N ARG A 48 -15.08 8.49 11.10
CA ARG A 48 -16.17 9.34 11.62
C ARG A 48 -15.68 10.38 12.62
N LEU A 49 -14.79 9.99 13.54
CA LEU A 49 -14.21 10.94 14.50
C LEU A 49 -13.45 12.05 13.77
N GLN A 50 -12.73 11.72 12.70
CA GLN A 50 -12.01 12.72 11.92
C GLN A 50 -12.96 13.66 11.15
N GLU A 51 -14.05 13.14 10.58
CA GLU A 51 -15.08 13.95 9.91
C GLU A 51 -15.72 14.96 10.88
N MET A 52 -16.03 14.53 12.11
CA MET A 52 -16.58 15.42 13.14
C MET A 52 -15.62 16.53 13.57
N LEU A 53 -14.31 16.31 13.48
CA LEU A 53 -13.30 17.26 13.94
C LEU A 53 -12.85 18.26 12.87
N LYS A 54 -13.18 18.06 11.59
CA LYS A 54 -12.72 18.92 10.48
C LYS A 54 -13.81 19.90 10.02
N PHE A 55 -13.41 21.15 9.83
CA PHE A 55 -14.21 22.23 9.21
C PHE A 55 -13.88 22.46 7.72
N SER A 56 -13.01 21.64 7.10
CA SER A 56 -12.46 21.87 5.75
C SER A 56 -12.57 20.64 4.84
N ASN A 57 -12.73 20.89 3.55
CA ASN A 57 -13.13 19.93 2.51
C ASN A 57 -11.99 19.05 1.96
N GLU A 58 -10.74 19.25 2.40
CA GLU A 58 -9.60 18.44 1.97
C GLU A 58 -9.36 17.26 2.92
N LEU A 59 -9.89 16.09 2.52
CA LEU A 59 -9.84 14.85 3.29
C LEU A 59 -8.52 14.09 3.03
N SER A 60 -7.47 14.39 3.78
CA SER A 60 -6.45 13.36 4.09
C SER A 60 -6.87 12.64 5.37
N TYR A 61 -7.24 11.36 5.27
CA TYR A 61 -7.61 10.53 6.43
C TYR A 61 -6.38 10.08 7.26
N LEU A 62 -5.18 10.34 6.75
CA LEU A 62 -3.91 9.96 7.37
C LEU A 62 -3.13 11.19 7.83
N SER A 63 -2.58 11.12 9.05
CA SER A 63 -1.74 12.18 9.64
C SER A 63 -0.24 11.90 9.50
N VAL A 64 0.15 10.63 9.58
CA VAL A 64 1.54 10.18 9.53
C VAL A 64 1.62 8.88 8.72
N ILE A 65 2.64 8.79 7.88
CA ILE A 65 2.97 7.60 7.09
C ILE A 65 4.41 7.21 7.41
N VAL A 66 4.64 5.93 7.70
CA VAL A 66 5.97 5.37 7.96
C VAL A 66 6.18 4.23 6.96
N LEU A 67 7.22 4.35 6.15
CA LEU A 67 7.57 3.42 5.07
C LEU A 67 9.06 3.11 5.14
N THR A 68 9.47 1.97 4.60
CA THR A 68 10.88 1.67 4.38
C THR A 68 11.39 2.36 3.11
N ALA A 69 12.71 2.43 2.95
CA ALA A 69 13.30 2.93 1.71
C ALA A 69 12.94 2.04 0.50
N GLY A 70 12.82 0.73 0.72
CA GLY A 70 12.41 -0.23 -0.31
C GLY A 70 10.99 0.03 -0.81
N ASP A 71 10.04 0.28 0.10
CA ASP A 71 8.65 0.58 -0.29
C ASP A 71 8.56 1.82 -1.18
N ILE A 72 9.32 2.88 -0.85
CA ILE A 72 9.37 4.13 -1.64
C ILE A 72 9.99 3.85 -3.02
N GLN A 73 11.12 3.14 -3.06
CA GLN A 73 11.80 2.82 -4.30
C GLN A 73 10.91 1.98 -5.23
N ASP A 74 10.29 0.93 -4.70
CA ASP A 74 9.47 0.01 -5.47
C ASP A 74 8.23 0.69 -6.04
N ASP A 75 7.60 1.61 -5.29
CA ASP A 75 6.45 2.38 -5.78
C ASP A 75 6.85 3.30 -6.95
N ILE A 76 7.97 4.01 -6.84
CA ILE A 76 8.48 4.87 -7.92
C ILE A 76 8.87 4.04 -9.15
N VAL A 77 9.57 2.92 -8.98
CA VAL A 77 9.97 2.06 -10.10
C VAL A 77 8.75 1.45 -10.81
N LYS A 78 7.70 1.11 -10.07
CA LYS A 78 6.41 0.65 -10.64
C LYS A 78 5.66 1.75 -11.35
N PHE A 79 5.79 3.00 -10.90
CA PHE A 79 5.21 4.15 -11.58
C PHE A 79 5.93 4.44 -12.91
N LEU A 80 7.26 4.35 -12.93
CA LEU A 80 8.08 4.69 -14.10
C LEU A 80 8.13 3.62 -15.19
N GLY A 81 7.54 2.43 -14.97
CA GLY A 81 7.55 1.38 -15.97
C GLY A 81 6.62 0.21 -15.65
N SER A 82 6.40 -0.64 -16.65
CA SER A 82 5.49 -1.78 -16.52
C SER A 82 6.02 -2.82 -15.53
N THR A 83 5.12 -3.32 -14.68
CA THR A 83 5.38 -4.42 -13.72
C THR A 83 4.38 -5.54 -13.99
N TYR A 84 4.86 -6.78 -13.95
CA TYR A 84 4.07 -7.95 -14.36
C TYR A 84 3.82 -8.90 -13.21
N LEU A 85 2.64 -9.52 -13.18
CA LEU A 85 2.31 -10.56 -12.21
C LEU A 85 3.05 -11.88 -12.56
N SER A 86 3.50 -12.58 -11.52
CA SER A 86 4.23 -13.86 -11.56
C SER A 86 3.61 -14.86 -10.59
N SER A 87 3.95 -16.14 -10.77
CA SER A 87 3.79 -17.16 -9.73
C SER A 87 4.87 -17.03 -8.65
N PHE A 88 4.52 -17.41 -7.41
CA PHE A 88 5.48 -17.61 -6.33
C PHE A 88 6.43 -18.78 -6.62
N ASP A 89 5.96 -19.79 -7.35
CA ASP A 89 6.68 -21.05 -7.61
C ASP A 89 7.55 -20.99 -8.89
N SER A 90 7.66 -19.84 -9.55
CA SER A 90 8.51 -19.71 -10.72
C SER A 90 9.97 -19.99 -10.34
N ASN A 91 10.55 -21.07 -10.90
CA ASN A 91 11.88 -21.58 -10.55
C ASN A 91 12.93 -20.45 -10.53
N SER A 92 13.45 -20.24 -9.32
CA SER A 92 13.93 -18.96 -8.81
C SER A 92 15.38 -18.62 -9.15
N ARG A 93 15.66 -17.31 -9.26
CA ARG A 93 16.97 -16.65 -9.42
C ARG A 93 17.73 -16.86 -10.73
N SER A 94 17.89 -18.08 -11.22
CA SER A 94 18.73 -18.35 -12.40
C SER A 94 18.17 -17.79 -13.70
N ASN A 95 16.84 -17.80 -13.87
CA ASN A 95 16.18 -17.21 -15.03
C ASN A 95 16.04 -15.69 -14.93
N SER A 96 15.83 -15.13 -13.74
CA SER A 96 15.65 -13.69 -13.53
C SER A 96 16.89 -12.87 -13.95
N HIS A 97 18.08 -13.37 -13.60
CA HIS A 97 19.33 -12.73 -14.01
C HIS A 97 19.60 -12.88 -15.51
N LYS A 98 19.21 -14.01 -16.11
CA LYS A 98 19.33 -14.24 -17.55
C LYS A 98 18.31 -13.44 -18.38
N SER A 99 17.14 -13.16 -17.81
CA SER A 99 16.05 -12.42 -18.47
C SER A 99 16.13 -10.91 -18.29
N GLY A 100 17.05 -10.39 -17.46
CA GLY A 100 17.18 -8.96 -17.22
C GLY A 100 16.02 -8.37 -16.41
N SER A 101 15.47 -9.13 -15.46
CA SER A 101 14.38 -8.69 -14.59
C SER A 101 14.70 -8.96 -13.12
N ILE A 102 14.16 -8.12 -12.23
CA ILE A 102 14.15 -8.31 -10.77
C ILE A 102 12.81 -8.90 -10.37
N ARG A 103 12.84 -9.86 -9.44
CA ARG A 103 11.64 -10.45 -8.85
C ARG A 103 11.38 -9.82 -7.49
N ILE A 104 10.16 -9.33 -7.28
CA ILE A 104 9.67 -8.79 -6.00
C ILE A 104 8.43 -9.61 -5.65
N GLU A 105 8.50 -10.50 -4.67
CA GLU A 105 7.38 -11.39 -4.30
C GLU A 105 6.86 -12.19 -5.52
N ASN A 106 5.60 -11.93 -5.89
CA ASN A 106 4.90 -12.46 -7.05
C ASN A 106 4.89 -11.48 -8.24
N LEU A 107 5.86 -10.57 -8.32
CA LEU A 107 6.00 -9.60 -9.40
C LEU A 107 7.33 -9.77 -10.13
N PHE A 108 7.31 -9.50 -11.44
CA PHE A 108 8.49 -9.28 -12.26
C PHE A 108 8.58 -7.80 -12.65
N VAL A 109 9.71 -7.19 -12.32
CA VAL A 109 10.07 -5.82 -12.67
C VAL A 109 11.24 -5.87 -13.64
N PRO A 110 11.08 -5.44 -14.90
CA PRO A 110 12.21 -5.33 -15.83
C PRO A 110 13.32 -4.43 -15.27
N ASN A 111 14.58 -4.83 -15.40
CA ASN A 111 15.71 -4.02 -14.92
C ASN A 111 15.75 -2.64 -15.60
N VAL A 112 15.22 -2.54 -16.82
CA VAL A 112 15.13 -1.28 -17.55
C VAL A 112 14.31 -0.21 -16.82
N ASN A 113 13.41 -0.59 -15.91
CA ASN A 113 12.64 0.36 -15.10
C ASN A 113 13.51 1.10 -14.07
N TYR A 114 14.71 0.59 -13.77
CA TYR A 114 15.64 1.25 -12.83
C TYR A 114 16.45 2.37 -13.49
N TYR A 115 16.56 2.39 -14.82
CA TYR A 115 17.22 3.48 -15.55
C TYR A 115 16.50 4.82 -15.38
N PRO A 116 15.18 4.95 -15.68
CA PRO A 116 14.47 6.21 -15.45
C PRO A 116 14.36 6.55 -13.95
N PHE A 117 14.37 5.55 -13.07
CA PHE A 117 14.46 5.80 -11.63
C PHE A 117 15.77 6.48 -11.26
N GLU A 118 16.92 5.97 -11.74
CA GLU A 118 18.22 6.57 -11.50
C GLU A 118 18.30 7.99 -12.09
N ASP A 119 17.82 8.18 -13.32
CA ASP A 119 17.76 9.48 -13.98
C ASP A 119 16.92 10.51 -13.21
N CYS A 120 15.83 10.07 -12.56
CA CYS A 120 15.00 10.92 -11.73
C CYS A 120 15.65 11.24 -10.37
N PHE A 121 16.26 10.24 -9.73
CA PHE A 121 16.71 10.34 -8.34
C PHE A 121 18.12 10.94 -8.20
N MET A 122 19.03 10.62 -9.12
CA MET A 122 20.43 11.06 -9.07
C MET A 122 20.62 12.58 -9.10
N PRO A 123 19.90 13.36 -9.93
CA PRO A 123 19.99 14.82 -9.91
C PRO A 123 19.65 15.41 -8.54
N ILE A 124 18.63 14.86 -7.86
CA ILE A 124 18.20 15.32 -6.53
C ILE A 124 19.27 15.01 -5.49
N LEU A 125 19.88 13.82 -5.55
CA LEU A 125 20.97 13.45 -4.64
C LEU A 125 22.23 14.29 -4.86
N ASN A 126 22.60 14.56 -6.13
CA ASN A 126 23.75 15.38 -6.48
C ASN A 126 23.60 16.83 -5.99
N GLN A 127 22.45 17.46 -6.26
CA GLN A 127 22.14 18.81 -5.78
C GLN A 127 22.28 18.92 -4.25
N ARG A 128 21.85 17.88 -3.53
CA ARG A 128 21.92 17.86 -2.05
C ARG A 128 23.31 17.64 -1.52
N ARG A 129 24.09 16.77 -2.18
CA ARG A 129 25.50 16.56 -1.87
C ARG A 129 26.27 17.87 -1.99
N GLU A 130 26.03 18.63 -3.05
CA GLU A 130 26.63 19.96 -3.27
C GLU A 130 26.17 20.99 -2.24
N ALA A 131 24.87 21.01 -1.91
CA ALA A 131 24.32 21.90 -0.89
C ALA A 131 24.73 21.57 0.56
N LYS A 132 25.48 20.46 0.79
CA LYS A 132 25.85 19.93 2.12
C LYS A 132 24.66 19.83 3.09
N SER A 133 23.45 19.61 2.57
CA SER A 133 22.21 19.73 3.34
C SER A 133 21.75 18.39 3.89
N LYS A 134 21.65 18.27 5.22
CA LYS A 134 21.08 17.09 5.92
C LYS A 134 19.56 17.18 6.05
N LYS A 135 18.85 17.47 4.96
CA LYS A 135 17.37 17.56 4.97
C LYS A 135 16.73 16.17 5.01
N THR A 136 15.63 16.06 5.76
CA THR A 136 14.87 14.81 5.99
C THR A 136 14.29 14.23 4.69
N ILE A 137 14.10 12.90 4.65
CA ILE A 137 13.45 12.14 3.55
C ILE A 137 12.11 12.76 3.10
N ARG A 138 11.35 13.38 4.03
CA ARG A 138 10.11 14.10 3.71
C ARG A 138 10.28 15.18 2.63
N LEU A 139 11.41 15.89 2.63
CA LEU A 139 11.70 16.91 1.63
C LEU A 139 12.11 16.30 0.29
N LEU A 140 12.67 15.09 0.29
CA LEU A 140 12.96 14.30 -0.92
C LEU A 140 11.67 13.95 -1.64
N LEU A 141 10.71 13.37 -0.91
CA LEU A 141 9.42 12.97 -1.44
C LEU A 141 8.61 14.16 -1.97
N LYS A 142 8.69 15.33 -1.30
CA LYS A 142 8.04 16.54 -1.79
C LYS A 142 8.60 17.00 -3.14
N GLN A 143 9.93 16.98 -3.31
CA GLN A 143 10.58 17.35 -4.57
C GLN A 143 10.25 16.39 -5.71
N LEU A 144 10.11 15.08 -5.43
CA LEU A 144 9.68 14.09 -6.41
C LEU A 144 8.25 14.37 -6.91
N LYS A 145 7.32 14.64 -5.99
CA LYS A 145 5.95 15.04 -6.35
C LYS A 145 5.91 16.30 -7.22
N ASP A 146 6.76 17.28 -6.92
CA ASP A 146 6.83 18.54 -7.68
C ASP A 146 7.43 18.36 -9.09
N LEU A 147 8.17 17.26 -9.34
CA LEU A 147 8.70 16.90 -10.67
C LEU A 147 7.64 16.16 -11.51
N GLU A 148 6.85 15.28 -10.89
CA GLU A 148 5.72 14.56 -11.52
C GLU A 148 4.63 15.51 -12.05
N LEU A 149 4.41 16.64 -11.37
CA LEU A 149 3.43 17.65 -11.78
C LEU A 149 3.87 18.53 -12.96
N LYS A 150 5.11 18.36 -13.45
CA LYS A 150 5.69 19.17 -14.53
C LYS A 150 5.91 18.38 -15.84
N SER A 151 5.75 17.05 -15.82
CA SER A 151 5.78 16.17 -16.99
C SER A 151 4.38 15.93 -17.53
#